data_AF-K9YKS1-F1
#
_entry.id   AF-K9YKS1-F1
#
_cell.length_a   1.000
_cell.length_b   1.000
_cell.length_c   1.000
_cell.angle_alpha   90.00
_cell.angle_beta   90.00
_cell.angle_gamma   90.00
#
_symmetry.space_group_name_H-M   'P 1'
#
loop_
_entity.id
_entity.type
_entity.pdbx_description
1 polymer ?
#
loop_
_entity_poly.entity_id
_entity_poly.type
_entity_poly.pdbx_seq_one_letter_code
_entity_poly.pdbx_strand_id
1 'polypeptide(L)'
;MNNVPTSYLFWLFWLAGCAGIHRIYNKKYVSGLFWLCTWGVFGIGQLLDLFLIPDMVEEHNWKMQRRLGMTPQPNYLAGGFHAPNQIYTPSVHPPVMEVNQGKSEEMKQRLSDEDIMVRLAQTASNHNGRLSVTRAVIDTGMTFEQVERGLQIMLEKGYIVMDNDPVKGHIVYDFMDIS
;
A
#
# COMPACT_ATOMS: atom_id res chain seq x y z
N MET A 1 -15.96 -5.13 8.69
CA MET A 1 -15.59 -3.82 8.14
C MET A 1 -16.30 -2.77 8.97
N ASN A 2 -15.58 -1.73 9.40
CA ASN A 2 -16.20 -0.63 10.15
C ASN A 2 -16.98 0.24 9.18
N ASN A 3 -18.15 0.70 9.63
CA ASN A 3 -19.02 1.56 8.84
C ASN A 3 -18.84 3.02 9.29
N VAL A 4 -18.74 3.93 8.32
CA VAL A 4 -18.61 5.37 8.57
C VAL A 4 -19.80 5.91 9.40
N PRO A 5 -21.08 5.56 9.11
CA PRO A 5 -22.21 5.99 9.92
C PRO A 5 -22.10 5.58 11.41
N THR A 6 -21.59 4.38 11.68
CA THR A 6 -21.41 3.89 13.06
C THR A 6 -20.36 4.72 13.81
N SER A 7 -19.31 5.16 13.12
CA SER A 7 -18.32 6.07 13.73
C SER A 7 -18.92 7.45 14.03
N TYR A 8 -19.82 7.97 13.19
CA TYR A 8 -20.55 9.21 13.48
C TYR A 8 -21.54 9.07 14.64
N LEU A 9 -22.17 7.89 14.83
CA LEU A 9 -23.01 7.63 16.02
C LEU A 9 -22.18 7.68 17.31
N PHE A 10 -20.97 7.14 17.31
CA PHE A 10 -20.05 7.25 18.45
C PHE A 10 -19.49 8.65 18.64
N TRP A 11 -19.42 9.46 17.59
CA TRP A 11 -19.07 10.88 17.69
C TRP A 11 -20.21 11.68 18.35
N LEU A 12 -21.48 11.37 18.04
CA LEU A 12 -22.65 12.02 18.66
C LEU A 12 -22.69 11.83 20.19
N PHE A 13 -22.11 10.74 20.68
CA PHE A 13 -22.02 10.43 22.10
C PHE A 13 -21.20 11.45 22.91
N TRP A 14 -20.42 12.32 22.24
CA TRP A 14 -19.76 13.45 22.90
C TRP A 14 -20.76 14.45 23.49
N LEU A 15 -21.99 14.54 22.97
CA LEU A 15 -23.07 15.38 23.54
C LEU A 15 -23.48 14.92 24.95
N ALA A 16 -23.20 13.66 25.31
CA ALA A 16 -23.38 13.11 26.65
C ALA A 16 -22.15 13.33 27.57
N GLY A 17 -21.14 14.09 27.12
CA GLY A 17 -19.95 14.42 27.90
C GLY A 17 -18.76 13.46 27.70
N CYS A 18 -18.88 12.46 26.82
CA CYS A 18 -17.79 11.50 26.58
C CYS A 18 -17.07 11.79 25.25
N ALA A 19 -16.13 12.73 25.26
CA ALA A 19 -15.28 13.06 24.12
C ALA A 19 -14.32 11.90 23.76
N GLY A 20 -14.16 11.61 22.45
CA GLY A 20 -13.09 10.72 21.96
C GLY A 20 -13.41 9.22 21.82
N ILE A 21 -14.64 8.77 22.14
CA ILE A 21 -15.06 7.35 22.01
C ILE A 21 -14.94 6.85 20.55
N HIS A 22 -15.28 7.69 19.58
CA HIS A 22 -15.19 7.33 18.16
C HIS A 22 -13.74 7.01 17.70
N ARG A 23 -12.70 7.57 18.35
CA ARG A 23 -11.28 7.23 18.08
C ARG A 23 -10.91 5.86 18.65
N ILE A 24 -11.47 5.49 19.80
CA ILE A 24 -11.29 4.16 20.40
C ILE A 24 -11.95 3.09 19.52
N TYR A 25 -13.15 3.36 19.00
CA TYR A 25 -13.83 2.48 18.04
C TYR A 25 -12.98 2.20 16.79
N ASN A 26 -12.27 3.23 16.30
CA ASN A 26 -11.35 3.11 15.16
C ASN A 26 -9.94 2.57 15.53
N LYS A 27 -9.81 1.95 16.72
CA LYS A 27 -8.55 1.37 17.26
C LYS A 27 -7.40 2.36 17.46
N LYS A 28 -7.70 3.66 17.61
CA LYS A 28 -6.71 4.71 17.93
C LYS A 28 -6.74 5.04 19.44
N TYR A 29 -6.45 4.03 20.26
CA TYR A 29 -6.60 4.07 21.73
C TYR A 29 -5.85 5.23 22.40
N VAL A 30 -4.58 5.46 22.03
CA VAL A 30 -3.74 6.51 22.62
C VAL A 30 -4.35 7.89 22.37
N SER A 31 -4.76 8.16 21.13
CA SER A 31 -5.41 9.44 20.80
C SER A 31 -6.80 9.54 21.42
N GLY A 32 -7.59 8.47 21.47
CA GLY A 32 -8.91 8.49 22.10
C GLY A 32 -8.84 8.78 23.60
N LEU A 33 -7.88 8.19 24.31
CA LEU A 33 -7.67 8.41 25.74
C LEU A 33 -7.18 9.85 26.02
N PHE A 34 -6.27 10.37 25.20
CA PHE A 34 -5.85 11.77 25.28
C PHE A 34 -7.04 12.73 25.09
N TRP A 35 -7.94 12.42 24.16
CA TRP A 35 -9.15 13.21 23.92
C TRP A 35 -10.18 13.11 25.04
N LEU A 36 -10.27 11.96 25.72
CA LEU A 36 -11.09 11.81 26.92
C LEU A 36 -10.55 12.66 28.08
N CYS A 37 -9.22 12.63 28.31
CA CYS A 37 -8.57 13.37 29.39
C CYS A 37 -8.56 14.90 29.18
N THR A 38 -8.60 15.35 27.92
CA THR A 38 -8.59 16.78 27.55
C THR A 38 -9.99 17.33 27.22
N TRP A 39 -11.05 16.53 27.40
CA TRP A 39 -12.42 16.87 27.02
C TRP A 39 -12.52 17.32 25.54
N GLY A 40 -11.75 16.65 24.67
CA GLY A 40 -11.62 16.94 23.25
C GLY A 40 -10.94 18.27 22.90
N VAL A 41 -10.17 18.83 23.84
CA VAL A 41 -9.46 20.12 23.79
C VAL A 41 -10.41 21.32 23.65
N PHE A 42 -11.31 21.52 24.63
CA PHE A 42 -12.34 22.59 24.66
C PHE A 42 -13.43 22.51 23.57
N GLY A 43 -13.64 21.34 22.97
CA GLY A 43 -14.73 21.11 22.01
C GLY A 43 -14.42 21.50 20.56
N ILE A 44 -13.38 22.31 20.31
CA ILE A 44 -12.89 22.61 18.95
C ILE A 44 -12.46 21.32 18.25
N GLY A 45 -11.80 20.44 18.99
CA GLY A 45 -11.37 19.18 18.44
C GLY A 45 -12.52 18.34 17.86
N GLN A 46 -13.70 18.35 18.48
CA GLN A 46 -14.81 17.52 18.02
C GLN A 46 -15.28 17.94 16.62
N LEU A 47 -15.11 19.22 16.26
CA LEU A 47 -15.41 19.72 14.93
C LEU A 47 -14.40 19.23 13.88
N LEU A 48 -13.11 19.14 14.23
CA LEU A 48 -12.08 18.58 13.35
C LEU A 48 -12.27 17.07 13.14
N ASP A 49 -12.80 16.38 14.14
CA ASP A 49 -13.07 14.94 14.04
C ASP A 49 -14.15 14.60 12.98
N LEU A 50 -15.08 15.51 12.66
CA LEU A 50 -16.04 15.30 11.57
C LEU A 50 -15.36 15.05 10.22
N PHE A 51 -14.25 15.75 9.96
CA PHE A 51 -13.46 15.57 8.74
C PHE A 51 -12.53 14.37 8.82
N LEU A 52 -12.13 13.97 10.03
CA LEU A 52 -11.14 12.90 10.23
C LEU A 52 -11.76 11.50 10.35
N ILE A 53 -13.05 11.40 10.71
CA ILE A 53 -13.78 10.13 10.78
C ILE A 53 -13.72 9.28 9.49
N PRO A 54 -13.93 9.82 8.27
CA PRO A 54 -13.84 9.02 7.05
C PRO A 54 -12.46 8.38 6.89
N ASP A 55 -11.39 9.17 7.05
CA ASP A 55 -10.01 8.70 6.93
C ASP A 55 -9.68 7.61 7.97
N MET A 56 -10.16 7.76 9.22
CA MET A 56 -9.94 6.76 10.27
C MET A 56 -10.62 5.42 9.99
N VAL A 57 -11.82 5.45 9.41
CA VAL A 57 -12.56 4.24 9.03
C VAL A 57 -11.91 3.56 7.84
N GLU A 58 -11.44 4.35 6.87
CA GLU A 58 -10.72 3.85 5.71
C GLU A 58 -9.38 3.22 6.10
N GLU A 59 -8.58 3.89 6.93
CA GLU A 59 -7.32 3.36 7.48
C GLU A 59 -7.56 2.03 8.22
N HIS A 60 -8.64 1.94 9.01
CA HIS A 60 -9.01 0.72 9.72
C HIS A 60 -9.39 -0.41 8.76
N ASN A 61 -10.23 -0.10 7.78
CA ASN A 61 -10.70 -1.08 6.80
C ASN A 61 -9.55 -1.58 5.91
N TRP A 62 -8.64 -0.71 5.49
CA TRP A 62 -7.42 -1.11 4.78
C TRP A 62 -6.52 -2.00 5.61
N LYS A 63 -6.27 -1.66 6.88
CA LYS A 63 -5.47 -2.51 7.78
C LYS A 63 -6.11 -3.87 7.97
N MET A 64 -7.45 -3.94 8.06
CA MET A 64 -8.18 -5.20 8.18
C MET A 64 -8.17 -6.01 6.88
N GLN A 65 -8.32 -5.37 5.73
CA GLN A 65 -8.26 -5.99 4.41
C GLN A 65 -6.88 -6.60 4.12
N ARG A 66 -5.80 -5.88 4.44
CA ARG A 66 -4.42 -6.40 4.35
C ARG A 66 -4.21 -7.65 5.21
N ARG A 67 -4.80 -7.69 6.40
CA ARG A 67 -4.74 -8.86 7.29
C ARG A 67 -5.52 -10.07 6.77
N LEU A 68 -6.48 -9.86 5.89
CA LEU A 68 -7.34 -10.90 5.31
C LEU A 68 -6.93 -11.28 3.87
N GLY A 69 -5.84 -10.70 3.33
CA GLY A 69 -5.44 -10.93 1.94
C GLY A 69 -6.42 -10.37 0.90
N MET A 70 -7.36 -9.50 1.31
CA MET A 70 -8.37 -8.92 0.43
C MET A 70 -7.88 -7.56 -0.11
N THR A 71 -7.95 -7.34 -1.42
CA THR A 71 -7.69 -6.01 -1.99
C THR A 71 -8.85 -5.05 -1.68
N PRO A 72 -8.59 -3.75 -1.50
CA PRO A 72 -9.65 -2.79 -1.21
C PRO A 72 -10.66 -2.71 -2.35
N GLN A 73 -11.93 -2.95 -2.06
CA GLN A 73 -13.03 -2.45 -2.89
C GLN A 73 -13.18 -0.95 -2.59
N PRO A 74 -12.97 -0.05 -3.56
CA PRO A 74 -13.14 1.38 -3.34
C PRO A 74 -14.59 1.69 -2.99
N ASN A 75 -14.80 2.47 -1.93
CA ASN A 75 -16.14 2.88 -1.51
C ASN A 75 -16.48 4.19 -2.26
N TYR A 76 -17.31 4.09 -3.30
CA TYR A 76 -17.60 5.15 -4.29
C TYR A 76 -18.32 6.41 -3.78
N LEU A 77 -18.35 6.68 -2.47
CA LEU A 77 -19.10 7.81 -1.88
C LEU A 77 -18.24 9.03 -1.55
N ALA A 78 -16.91 8.95 -1.66
CA ALA A 78 -16.00 10.08 -1.43
C ALA A 78 -15.09 10.30 -2.66
N GLY A 79 -15.62 11.03 -3.65
CA GLY A 79 -14.81 11.82 -4.61
C GLY A 79 -13.90 11.07 -5.59
N GLY A 80 -14.47 10.65 -6.73
CA GLY A 80 -13.86 10.82 -8.06
C GLY A 80 -12.77 9.83 -8.53
N PHE A 81 -13.00 9.31 -9.74
CA PHE A 81 -12.11 8.56 -10.66
C PHE A 81 -12.25 7.02 -10.65
N HIS A 82 -12.72 6.53 -11.81
CA HIS A 82 -12.89 5.12 -12.14
C HIS A 82 -11.55 4.52 -12.59
N ALA A 83 -11.13 3.40 -12.01
CA ALA A 83 -10.18 2.50 -12.66
C ALA A 83 -10.99 1.43 -13.43
N PRO A 84 -10.88 1.32 -14.77
CA PRO A 84 -11.60 0.30 -15.51
C PRO A 84 -10.90 -1.06 -15.33
N ASN A 85 -11.70 -2.09 -15.02
CA ASN A 85 -11.36 -3.52 -14.99
C ASN A 85 -10.18 -3.96 -14.10
N GLN A 86 -10.52 -4.48 -12.91
CA GLN A 86 -9.71 -5.48 -12.22
C GLN A 86 -10.52 -6.77 -12.13
N ILE A 87 -10.08 -7.81 -12.86
CA ILE A 87 -10.58 -9.18 -12.71
C ILE A 87 -10.12 -9.66 -11.33
N TYR A 88 -11.05 -9.75 -10.38
CA TYR A 88 -10.79 -10.18 -9.02
C TYR A 88 -10.55 -11.70 -8.97
N THR A 89 -9.30 -12.13 -8.75
CA THR A 89 -9.03 -13.47 -8.24
C THR A 89 -8.90 -13.42 -6.71
N PRO A 90 -9.66 -14.23 -5.94
CA PRO A 90 -9.52 -14.29 -4.50
C PRO A 90 -8.17 -14.94 -4.14
N SER A 91 -7.22 -14.16 -3.62
CA SER A 91 -6.02 -14.71 -3.01
C SER A 91 -6.39 -15.24 -1.61
N VAL A 92 -6.59 -16.54 -1.51
CA VAL A 92 -6.75 -17.23 -0.23
C VAL A 92 -5.37 -17.27 0.44
N HIS A 93 -5.03 -16.25 1.21
CA HIS A 93 -3.94 -16.34 2.19
C HIS A 93 -4.56 -16.78 3.54
N PRO A 94 -4.29 -18.01 4.03
CA PRO A 94 -4.66 -18.38 5.38
C PRO A 94 -3.90 -17.54 6.42
N PRO A 95 -4.44 -17.37 7.64
CA PRO A 95 -3.76 -16.61 8.69
C PRO A 95 -2.48 -17.33 9.07
N VAL A 96 -1.33 -16.74 8.73
CA VAL A 96 -0.06 -17.21 9.26
C VAL A 96 -0.09 -16.95 10.76
N MET A 97 -0.21 -18.01 11.56
CA MET A 97 0.04 -17.93 12.99
C MET A 97 1.47 -17.44 13.16
N GLU A 98 1.62 -16.29 13.84
CA GLU A 98 2.90 -15.67 14.15
C GLU A 98 3.65 -16.59 15.11
N VAL A 99 4.39 -17.53 14.54
CA VAL A 99 5.35 -18.35 15.26
C VAL A 99 6.52 -17.44 15.60
N ASN A 100 6.62 -17.14 16.88
CA ASN A 100 7.76 -16.51 17.52
C ASN A 100 8.93 -17.50 17.45
N GLN A 101 9.61 -17.58 16.31
CA GLN A 101 10.86 -18.30 16.13
C GLN A 101 11.94 -17.32 15.67
N GLY A 102 12.76 -16.93 16.65
CA GLY A 102 14.19 -16.65 16.50
C GLY A 102 14.60 -15.74 15.35
N LYS A 103 14.78 -14.45 15.68
CA LYS A 103 15.99 -13.61 15.57
C LYS A 103 17.28 -14.13 14.84
N SER A 104 17.21 -15.06 13.90
CA SER A 104 18.38 -15.66 13.23
C SER A 104 18.21 -15.92 11.72
N GLU A 105 17.04 -15.65 11.12
CA GLU A 105 16.80 -15.77 9.66
C GLU A 105 16.70 -14.39 8.93
N GLU A 106 16.77 -13.27 9.64
CA GLU A 106 16.77 -11.90 9.07
C GLU A 106 18.05 -11.53 8.30
N MET A 107 19.00 -12.46 8.18
CA MET A 107 20.18 -12.33 7.31
C MET A 107 20.09 -13.24 6.08
N LYS A 108 18.88 -13.53 5.58
CA LYS A 108 18.71 -14.09 4.24
C LYS A 108 18.90 -12.99 3.20
N GLN A 109 20.17 -12.73 2.88
CA GLN A 109 20.69 -12.14 1.65
C GLN A 109 19.78 -11.06 1.01
N ARG A 110 19.93 -9.80 1.43
CA ARG A 110 19.53 -8.69 0.55
C ARG A 110 20.31 -8.87 -0.76
N LEU A 111 19.63 -9.17 -1.88
CA LEU A 111 20.32 -9.21 -3.17
C LEU A 111 21.06 -7.89 -3.35
N SER A 112 22.34 -7.97 -3.73
CA SER A 112 23.11 -6.78 -4.03
C SER A 112 22.44 -6.03 -5.18
N ASP A 113 22.53 -4.70 -5.21
CA ASP A 113 22.03 -3.91 -6.33
C ASP A 113 22.66 -4.40 -7.65
N GLU A 114 23.91 -4.86 -7.61
CA GLU A 114 24.60 -5.50 -8.74
C GLU A 114 23.86 -6.76 -9.23
N ASP A 115 23.48 -7.65 -8.32
CA ASP A 115 22.78 -8.90 -8.65
C ASP A 115 21.40 -8.63 -9.24
N ILE A 116 20.72 -7.60 -8.73
CA ILE A 116 19.43 -7.14 -9.26
C ILE A 116 19.61 -6.65 -10.69
N MET A 117 20.58 -5.75 -10.94
CA MET A 117 20.85 -5.21 -12.28
C MET A 117 21.20 -6.30 -13.29
N VAL A 118 22.07 -7.25 -12.92
CA VAL A 118 22.47 -8.37 -13.79
C VAL A 118 21.25 -9.24 -14.17
N ARG A 119 20.40 -9.56 -13.19
CA ARG A 119 19.18 -10.35 -13.46
C ARG A 119 18.18 -9.59 -14.33
N LEU A 120 18.05 -8.27 -14.16
CA LEU A 120 17.20 -7.44 -15.00
C LEU A 120 17.73 -7.38 -16.44
N ALA A 121 19.04 -7.20 -16.64
CA ALA A 121 19.67 -7.22 -17.96
C ALA A 121 19.50 -8.59 -18.66
N GLN A 122 19.71 -9.69 -17.92
CA GLN A 122 19.48 -11.03 -18.43
C GLN A 122 18.01 -11.24 -18.86
N THR A 123 17.07 -10.68 -18.09
CA THR A 123 15.65 -10.78 -18.40
C THR A 123 15.30 -9.94 -19.63
N ALA A 124 15.84 -8.72 -19.74
CA ALA A 124 15.65 -7.86 -20.90
C ALA A 124 16.15 -8.51 -22.20
N SER A 125 17.28 -9.23 -22.15
CA SER A 125 17.79 -10.00 -23.31
C SER A 125 16.79 -11.03 -23.84
N ASN A 126 15.99 -11.64 -22.96
CA ASN A 126 14.93 -12.58 -23.37
C ASN A 126 13.68 -11.88 -23.96
N HIS A 127 13.60 -10.56 -23.86
CA HIS A 127 12.47 -9.72 -24.34
C HIS A 127 12.93 -8.63 -25.31
N ASN A 128 13.95 -8.92 -26.13
CA ASN A 128 14.45 -8.02 -27.17
C ASN A 128 14.90 -6.66 -26.60
N GLY A 129 15.58 -6.66 -25.46
CA GLY A 129 16.09 -5.45 -24.82
C GLY A 129 15.02 -4.57 -24.17
N ARG A 130 13.72 -4.92 -24.26
CA ARG A 130 12.62 -4.11 -23.72
C ARG A 130 11.97 -4.79 -22.52
N LEU A 131 11.87 -4.06 -21.40
CA LEU A 131 11.36 -4.63 -20.15
C LEU A 131 10.43 -3.66 -19.42
N SER A 132 9.26 -4.11 -19.02
CA SER A 132 8.39 -3.38 -18.09
C SER A 132 8.57 -3.91 -16.66
N VAL A 133 8.23 -3.09 -15.65
CA VAL A 133 8.34 -3.47 -14.22
C VAL A 133 7.58 -4.77 -13.95
N THR A 134 6.33 -4.85 -14.41
CA THR A 134 5.49 -6.04 -14.22
C THR A 134 6.11 -7.28 -14.85
N ARG A 135 6.71 -7.16 -16.05
CA ARG A 135 7.35 -8.28 -16.72
C ARG A 135 8.60 -8.75 -15.97
N ALA A 136 9.44 -7.80 -15.56
CA ALA A 136 10.62 -8.07 -14.75
C ALA A 136 10.27 -8.82 -13.45
N VAL A 137 9.22 -8.40 -12.76
CA VAL A 137 8.74 -9.08 -11.54
C VAL A 137 8.32 -10.52 -11.84
N ILE A 138 7.53 -10.73 -12.91
CA ILE A 138 7.03 -12.05 -13.28
C ILE A 138 8.17 -13.01 -13.62
N ASP A 139 9.14 -12.56 -14.41
CA ASP A 139 10.20 -13.45 -14.92
C ASP A 139 11.32 -13.69 -13.89
N THR A 140 11.62 -12.69 -13.04
CA THR A 140 12.70 -12.81 -12.05
C THR A 140 12.24 -13.31 -10.69
N GLY A 141 10.94 -13.22 -10.39
CA GLY A 141 10.39 -13.50 -9.06
C GLY A 141 10.84 -12.50 -7.98
N MET A 142 11.48 -11.39 -8.35
CA MET A 142 11.85 -10.31 -7.43
C MET A 142 10.64 -9.46 -7.05
N THR A 143 10.71 -8.75 -5.93
CA THR A 143 9.64 -7.82 -5.53
C THR A 143 9.63 -6.58 -6.43
N PHE A 144 8.49 -5.90 -6.50
CA PHE A 144 8.38 -4.61 -7.21
C PHE A 144 9.44 -3.60 -6.72
N GLU A 145 9.65 -3.52 -5.40
CA GLU A 145 10.66 -2.62 -4.82
C GLU A 145 12.08 -2.93 -5.31
N GLN A 146 12.45 -4.22 -5.40
CA GLN A 146 13.77 -4.64 -5.90
C GLN A 146 13.93 -4.30 -7.38
N VAL A 147 12.90 -4.58 -8.18
CA VAL A 147 12.90 -4.31 -9.63
C VAL A 147 12.97 -2.81 -9.89
N GLU A 148 12.13 -2.01 -9.25
CA GLU A 148 12.09 -0.55 -9.39
C GLU A 148 13.41 0.08 -8.96
N ARG A 149 13.98 -0.36 -7.83
CA ARG A 149 15.31 0.07 -7.39
C ARG A 149 16.37 -0.22 -8.45
N GLY A 150 16.41 -1.44 -8.98
CA GLY A 150 17.37 -1.84 -10.00
C GLY A 150 17.24 -1.02 -11.28
N LEU A 151 16.01 -0.88 -11.80
CA LEU A 151 15.74 -0.09 -13.01
C LEU A 151 16.06 1.39 -12.80
N GLN A 152 15.74 1.95 -11.64
CA GLN A 152 16.07 3.34 -11.31
C GLN A 152 17.60 3.55 -11.30
N ILE A 153 18.37 2.68 -10.65
CA ILE A 153 19.83 2.77 -10.62
C ILE A 153 20.40 2.66 -12.04
N MET A 154 19.89 1.74 -12.87
CA MET A 154 20.34 1.58 -14.26
C MET A 154 20.00 2.79 -15.12
N LEU A 155 18.84 3.42 -14.90
CA LEU A 155 18.42 4.64 -15.58
C LEU A 155 19.32 5.83 -15.18
N GLU A 156 19.59 6.00 -13.89
CA GLU A 156 20.48 7.05 -13.37
C GLU A 156 21.92 6.90 -13.89
N LYS A 157 22.40 5.66 -14.04
CA LYS A 157 23.71 5.35 -14.64
C LYS A 157 23.73 5.44 -16.16
N GLY A 158 22.58 5.61 -16.81
CA GLY A 158 22.46 5.69 -18.27
C GLY A 158 22.60 4.36 -19.01
N TYR A 159 22.45 3.23 -18.32
CA TYR A 159 22.49 1.89 -18.94
C TYR A 159 21.20 1.56 -19.69
N ILE A 160 20.10 2.19 -19.31
CA ILE A 160 18.78 2.00 -19.91
C ILE A 160 18.11 3.35 -20.13
N VAL A 161 17.14 3.39 -21.03
CA VAL A 161 16.26 4.56 -21.23
C VAL A 161 14.81 4.18 -20.95
N MET A 162 14.05 5.15 -20.45
CA MET A 162 12.62 4.98 -20.20
C MET A 162 11.84 5.54 -21.38
N ASP A 163 10.95 4.73 -21.94
CA ASP A 163 10.06 5.09 -23.04
C ASP A 163 8.63 4.63 -22.76
N ASN A 164 7.69 5.11 -23.55
CA ASN A 164 6.30 4.67 -23.52
C ASN A 164 6.05 3.69 -24.68
N ASP A 165 5.43 2.54 -24.40
CA ASP A 165 5.05 1.63 -25.47
C ASP A 165 4.02 2.29 -26.40
N PRO A 166 4.31 2.43 -27.71
CA PRO A 166 3.46 3.21 -28.62
C PRO A 166 2.10 2.56 -28.89
N VAL A 167 1.96 1.26 -28.61
CA VAL A 167 0.73 0.50 -28.85
C VAL A 167 -0.09 0.39 -27.56
N LYS A 168 0.58 0.10 -26.44
CA LYS A 168 -0.08 -0.24 -25.18
C LYS A 168 -0.09 0.91 -24.15
N GLY A 169 0.71 1.96 -24.34
CA GLY A 169 0.73 3.15 -23.50
C GLY A 169 1.25 2.93 -22.07
N HIS A 170 2.04 1.89 -21.84
CA HIS A 170 2.68 1.63 -20.54
C HIS A 170 4.18 1.90 -20.62
N ILE A 171 4.77 2.20 -19.46
CA ILE A 171 6.20 2.48 -19.33
C ILE A 171 7.01 1.21 -19.61
N VAL A 172 7.99 1.34 -20.49
CA VAL A 172 8.94 0.29 -20.86
C VAL A 172 10.35 0.87 -20.76
N TYR A 173 11.26 0.05 -20.26
CA TYR A 173 12.68 0.36 -20.19
C TYR A 173 13.41 -0.35 -21.33
N ASP A 174 14.18 0.40 -22.12
CA ASP A 174 14.97 -0.10 -23.23
C ASP A 174 16.45 -0.21 -22.83
N PHE A 175 17.00 -1.40 -22.97
CA PHE A 175 18.38 -1.75 -22.67
C PHE A 175 19.18 -1.62 -23.96
N MET A 176 19.70 -0.42 -24.21
CA MET A 176 20.31 0.01 -25.47
C MET A 176 21.45 -0.91 -25.96
N ASP A 177 22.16 -1.57 -25.04
CA ASP A 177 23.28 -2.46 -25.36
C ASP A 177 22.87 -3.89 -25.74
N ILE A 178 21.58 -4.24 -25.62
CA ILE A 178 21.07 -5.62 -25.76
C ILE A 178 20.11 -5.76 -26.97
N SER A 179 19.70 -4.64 -27.57
CA SER A 179 18.73 -4.55 -28.67
C SER A 179 19.33 -4.80 -30.06
#